data_AF-A0A6P7H5B3-F1
#
_entry.id   AF-A0A6P7H5B3-F1
#
_cell.length_a   1.000
_cell.length_b   1.000
_cell.length_c   1.000
_cell.angle_alpha   90.00
_cell.angle_beta   90.00
_cell.angle_gamma   90.00
#
_symmetry.space_group_name_H-M   'P 1'
#
loop_
_entity.id
_entity.type
_entity.pdbx_description
1 polymer ?
#
loop_
_entity_poly.entity_id
_entity_poly.type
_entity_poly.pdbx_seq_one_letter_code
_entity_poly.pdbx_strand_id
1 'polypeptide(L)'
;MLSALKIYGVLLAAASVVVSSMSIGFLQATLEPHLREFELSPIIVGLMFVINGGVYAMTTPIFGYFCDKLQIPSKRIITIGCVFVTIGFALIGPMPLIPFRKDIWLVVGGLVLHGVGMGAQLVASFSDALTSSM
;
A
#
# COMPACT_ATOMS: atom_id res chain seq x y z
N MET A 1 3.12 5.10 -27.35
CA MET A 1 2.99 4.56 -25.97
C MET A 1 4.34 4.22 -25.35
N LEU A 2 5.15 3.32 -25.93
CA LEU A 2 6.49 2.98 -25.38
C LEU A 2 7.46 4.17 -25.26
N SER A 3 7.32 5.21 -26.08
CA SER A 3 8.15 6.43 -25.99
C SER A 3 7.98 7.19 -24.67
N ALA A 4 6.84 7.08 -23.99
CA ALA A 4 6.61 7.74 -22.70
C ALA A 4 7.48 7.14 -21.58
N LEU A 5 7.81 5.84 -21.66
CA LEU A 5 8.71 5.17 -20.71
C LEU A 5 10.17 5.63 -20.83
N LYS A 6 10.54 6.35 -21.90
CA LYS A 6 11.88 6.95 -22.02
C LYS A 6 12.06 8.17 -21.10
N ILE A 7 10.97 8.71 -20.56
CA ILE A 7 11.00 9.78 -19.57
C ILE A 7 11.25 9.15 -18.21
N TYR A 8 12.41 9.44 -17.60
CA TYR A 8 12.82 8.85 -16.31
C TYR A 8 11.78 9.02 -15.20
N GLY A 9 11.06 10.15 -15.14
CA GLY A 9 9.99 10.37 -14.16
C GLY A 9 8.81 9.42 -14.36
N VAL A 10 8.33 9.28 -15.60
CA VAL A 10 7.24 8.37 -15.95
C VAL A 10 7.62 6.90 -15.70
N LEU A 11 8.88 6.53 -15.97
CA LEU A 11 9.39 5.19 -15.69
C LEU A 11 9.36 4.87 -14.18
N LEU A 12 9.79 5.81 -13.33
CA LEU A 12 9.78 5.64 -11.88
C LEU A 12 8.36 5.52 -11.33
N ALA A 13 7.45 6.37 -11.79
CA ALA A 13 6.04 6.30 -11.43
C ALA A 13 5.42 4.95 -11.85
N ALA A 14 5.67 4.49 -13.08
CA ALA A 14 5.20 3.20 -13.56
C ALA A 14 5.76 2.03 -12.74
N ALA A 15 7.06 2.06 -12.41
CA ALA A 15 7.67 1.06 -11.55
C ALA A 15 7.03 1.04 -10.15
N SER A 16 6.73 2.20 -9.57
CA SER A 16 6.05 2.29 -8.28
C SER A 16 4.65 1.67 -8.33
N VAL A 17 3.87 1.92 -9.39
CA VAL A 17 2.54 1.30 -9.57
C VAL A 17 2.64 -0.22 -9.72
N VAL A 18 3.63 -0.72 -10.45
CA VAL A 18 3.85 -2.16 -10.61
C VAL A 18 4.17 -2.81 -9.26
N VAL A 19 5.13 -2.26 -8.50
CA VAL A 19 5.50 -2.78 -7.18
C VAL A 19 4.32 -2.72 -6.21
N SER A 20 3.57 -1.61 -6.22
CA SER A 20 2.34 -1.44 -5.45
C SER A 20 1.30 -2.52 -5.79
N SER A 21 1.10 -2.83 -7.07
CA SER A 21 0.17 -3.87 -7.52
C SER A 21 0.62 -5.27 -7.08
N MET A 22 1.92 -5.55 -7.18
CA MET A 22 2.50 -6.80 -6.67
C MET A 22 2.33 -6.92 -5.16
N SER A 23 2.47 -5.82 -4.42
CA SER A 23 2.26 -5.75 -2.96
C SER A 23 0.83 -6.15 -2.58
N ILE A 24 -0.17 -5.56 -3.25
CA ILE A 24 -1.58 -5.93 -3.05
C ILE A 24 -1.80 -7.39 -3.40
N GLY A 25 -1.31 -7.85 -4.54
CA GLY A 25 -1.48 -9.24 -4.99
C GLY A 25 -0.85 -10.25 -4.03
N PHE A 26 0.34 -9.96 -3.52
CA PHE A 26 1.03 -10.77 -2.52
C PHE A 26 0.20 -10.85 -1.23
N LEU A 27 -0.25 -9.71 -0.71
CA LEU A 27 -1.08 -9.67 0.48
C LEU A 27 -2.38 -10.45 0.26
N GLN A 28 -3.04 -10.29 -0.90
CA GLN A 28 -4.27 -11.01 -1.19
C GLN A 28 -4.08 -12.53 -1.25
N ALA A 29 -2.98 -12.99 -1.84
CA ALA A 29 -2.68 -14.41 -1.97
C ALA A 29 -2.25 -15.07 -0.65
N THR A 30 -1.63 -14.30 0.26
CA THR A 30 -1.01 -14.85 1.49
C THR A 30 -1.82 -14.60 2.76
N LEU A 31 -2.72 -13.62 2.77
CA LEU A 31 -3.47 -13.23 3.96
C LEU A 31 -4.41 -14.35 4.46
N GLU A 32 -5.11 -15.04 3.56
CA GLU A 32 -5.98 -16.15 3.98
C GLU A 32 -5.17 -17.29 4.62
N PRO A 33 -4.11 -17.85 3.98
CA PRO A 33 -3.24 -18.83 4.63
C PRO A 33 -2.67 -18.36 5.97
N HIS A 34 -2.27 -17.09 6.07
CA HIS A 34 -1.72 -16.51 7.29
C HIS A 34 -2.76 -16.44 8.42
N LEU A 35 -4.02 -16.14 8.10
CA LEU A 35 -5.11 -16.04 9.07
C LEU A 35 -5.68 -17.39 9.52
N ARG A 36 -5.41 -18.48 8.78
CA ARG A 36 -5.89 -19.84 9.14
C ARG A 36 -5.39 -20.29 10.51
N GLU A 37 -4.20 -19.85 10.92
CA GLU A 37 -3.63 -20.18 12.22
C GLU A 37 -4.43 -19.63 13.41
N PHE A 38 -5.28 -18.62 13.19
CA PHE A 38 -6.11 -18.00 14.22
C PHE A 38 -7.52 -18.61 14.31
N GLU A 39 -7.83 -19.66 13.52
CA GLU A 39 -9.12 -20.37 13.51
C GLU A 39 -10.35 -19.46 13.42
N LEU A 40 -10.25 -18.40 12.62
CA LEU A 40 -11.29 -17.37 12.50
C LEU A 40 -12.45 -17.82 11.60
N SER A 41 -13.64 -17.29 11.87
CA SER A 41 -14.80 -17.45 10.99
C SER A 41 -14.52 -16.84 9.60
N PRO A 42 -15.02 -17.44 8.50
CA PRO A 42 -14.85 -16.92 7.14
C PRO A 42 -15.29 -15.46 6.97
N ILE A 43 -16.30 -15.02 7.74
CA ILE A 43 -16.77 -13.62 7.73
C ILE A 43 -15.67 -12.68 8.24
N ILE A 44 -14.98 -13.04 9.33
CA ILE A 44 -13.90 -12.23 9.91
C ILE A 44 -12.71 -12.19 8.95
N VAL A 45 -12.36 -13.33 8.33
CA VAL A 45 -11.31 -13.37 7.31
C VAL A 45 -11.65 -12.43 6.14
N GLY A 46 -12.89 -12.46 5.65
CA GLY A 46 -13.37 -11.53 4.63
C GLY A 46 -13.23 -10.07 5.06
N LEU A 47 -13.56 -9.74 6.31
CA LEU A 47 -13.41 -8.39 6.85
C LEU A 47 -11.95 -7.91 6.84
N MET A 48 -10.96 -8.78 7.03
CA MET A 48 -9.54 -8.40 6.96
C MET A 48 -9.13 -7.89 5.57
N PHE A 49 -9.61 -8.53 4.50
CA PHE A 49 -9.41 -8.03 3.13
C PHE A 49 -10.11 -6.69 2.90
N VAL A 50 -11.33 -6.54 3.45
CA VAL A 50 -12.10 -5.29 3.36
C VAL A 50 -11.41 -4.16 4.11
N ILE A 51 -10.76 -4.40 5.25
CA ILE A 51 -10.00 -3.38 5.98
C ILE A 51 -8.91 -2.79 5.09
N ASN A 52 -8.07 -3.63 4.49
CA ASN A 52 -6.99 -3.15 3.64
C ASN A 52 -7.51 -2.37 2.42
N GLY A 53 -8.50 -2.92 1.69
CA GLY A 53 -9.08 -2.25 0.52
C GLY A 53 -9.88 -1.00 0.87
N GLY A 54 -10.60 -1.01 1.98
CA GLY A 54 -11.42 0.09 2.47
C GLY A 54 -10.58 1.25 2.98
N VAL A 55 -9.53 0.99 3.76
CA VAL A 55 -8.59 2.03 4.21
C VAL A 55 -7.86 2.66 3.04
N TYR A 56 -7.42 1.86 2.07
CA TYR A 56 -6.89 2.36 0.80
C TYR A 56 -7.87 3.33 0.11
N ALA A 57 -9.13 2.91 -0.08
CA ALA A 57 -10.14 3.76 -0.72
C ALA A 57 -10.43 5.04 0.07
N MET A 58 -10.52 4.96 1.40
CA MET A 58 -10.79 6.12 2.26
C MET A 58 -9.63 7.13 2.31
N THR A 59 -8.38 6.65 2.21
CA THR A 59 -7.19 7.52 2.30
C THR A 59 -6.78 8.13 0.96
N THR A 60 -7.20 7.53 -0.15
CA THR A 60 -6.94 8.01 -1.52
C THR A 60 -7.32 9.49 -1.72
N PRO A 61 -8.52 9.98 -1.34
CA PRO A 61 -8.87 11.40 -1.45
C PRO A 61 -7.97 12.35 -0.65
N ILE A 62 -7.49 11.90 0.52
CA ILE A 62 -6.63 12.71 1.40
C ILE A 62 -5.29 12.96 0.71
N PHE A 63 -4.67 11.90 0.17
CA PHE A 63 -3.41 12.04 -0.55
C PHE A 63 -3.57 12.75 -1.90
N GLY A 64 -4.74 12.61 -2.55
CA GLY A 64 -5.09 13.40 -3.73
C GLY A 64 -5.12 14.89 -3.42
N TYR A 65 -5.77 15.27 -2.31
CA TYR A 65 -5.76 16.66 -1.84
C TYR A 65 -4.34 17.16 -1.55
N PHE A 66 -3.47 16.33 -0.97
CA PHE A 66 -2.07 16.70 -0.73
C PHE A 66 -1.26 16.93 -2.00
N CYS A 67 -1.47 16.12 -3.04
CA CYS A 67 -0.82 16.31 -4.34
C CYS A 67 -1.37 17.56 -5.05
N ASP A 68 -2.69 17.69 -5.12
CA ASP A 68 -3.34 18.65 -6.01
C ASP A 68 -3.50 20.04 -5.40
N LYS A 69 -3.83 20.14 -4.11
CA LYS A 69 -4.13 21.41 -3.43
C LYS A 69 -2.97 21.94 -2.62
N LEU A 70 -2.26 21.06 -1.90
CA LEU A 70 -1.08 21.46 -1.13
C LEU A 70 0.20 21.46 -1.95
N GLN A 71 0.15 20.99 -3.21
CA GLN A 71 1.29 20.91 -4.13
C GLN A 71 2.51 20.23 -3.49
N ILE A 72 2.26 19.25 -2.61
CA ILE A 72 3.33 18.48 -2.00
C ILE A 72 3.98 17.64 -3.10
N PRO A 73 5.32 17.65 -3.25
CA PRO A 73 5.97 16.89 -4.29
C PRO A 73 5.61 15.41 -4.23
N SER A 74 5.03 14.88 -5.32
CA SER A 74 4.50 13.52 -5.39
C SER A 74 5.52 12.46 -4.96
N LYS A 75 6.80 12.63 -5.33
CA LYS A 75 7.93 11.77 -4.90
C LYS A 75 8.08 11.64 -3.38
N ARG A 76 7.78 12.70 -2.61
CA ARG A 76 7.81 12.64 -1.14
C ARG A 76 6.66 11.80 -0.61
N ILE A 77 5.47 11.95 -1.18
CA ILE A 77 4.29 11.16 -0.80
C ILE A 77 4.49 9.67 -1.15
N ILE A 78 5.06 9.36 -2.32
CA ILE A 78 5.44 8.00 -2.71
C ILE A 78 6.39 7.40 -1.65
N THR A 79 7.42 8.15 -1.24
CA THR A 79 8.40 7.70 -0.25
C THR A 79 7.74 7.42 1.11
N ILE A 80 6.88 8.32 1.58
CA ILE A 80 6.10 8.13 2.82
C ILE A 80 5.20 6.89 2.71
N GLY A 81 4.54 6.71 1.56
CA GLY A 81 3.74 5.52 1.28
C GLY A 81 4.56 4.22 1.36
N CYS A 82 5.77 4.20 0.78
CA CYS A 82 6.70 3.06 0.90
C CYS A 82 7.01 2.72 2.36
N VAL A 83 7.24 3.73 3.20
CA VAL A 83 7.51 3.53 4.63
C VAL A 83 6.30 2.90 5.32
N PHE A 84 5.09 3.41 5.05
CA PHE A 84 3.86 2.83 5.60
C PHE A 84 3.62 1.37 5.15
N VAL A 85 3.83 1.06 3.87
CA VAL A 85 3.74 -0.31 3.35
C VAL A 85 4.77 -1.22 4.01
N THR A 86 6.00 -0.76 4.19
CA THR A 86 7.08 -1.52 4.82
C THR A 86 6.75 -1.84 6.29
N ILE A 87 6.28 -0.84 7.04
CA ILE A 87 5.86 -1.03 8.44
C ILE A 87 4.64 -1.95 8.49
N GLY A 88 3.68 -1.79 7.57
CA GLY A 88 2.50 -2.66 7.46
C GLY A 88 2.88 -4.13 7.30
N PHE A 89 3.78 -4.45 6.36
CA PHE A 89 4.27 -5.81 6.19
C PHE A 89 5.09 -6.31 7.37
N ALA A 90 5.89 -5.46 8.02
CA ALA A 90 6.65 -5.85 9.21
C ALA A 90 5.74 -6.21 10.40
N LEU A 91 4.52 -5.65 10.45
CA LEU A 91 3.52 -5.96 11.47
C LEU A 91 2.67 -7.19 11.12
N ILE A 92 2.34 -7.38 9.84
CA ILE A 92 1.57 -8.56 9.36
C ILE A 92 2.46 -9.80 9.40
N GLY A 93 3.69 -9.69 8.90
CA GLY A 93 4.63 -10.80 8.82
C GLY A 93 5.26 -11.11 10.18
N PRO A 94 5.50 -12.39 10.52
CA PRO A 94 6.28 -12.72 11.69
C PRO A 94 7.72 -12.23 11.45
N MET A 95 8.13 -11.19 12.16
CA MET A 95 9.50 -10.68 12.04
C MET A 95 10.45 -11.61 12.80
N PRO A 96 11.39 -12.31 12.12
CA PRO A 96 12.29 -13.25 12.79
C PRO A 96 13.19 -12.58 13.84
N LEU A 97 13.32 -11.25 13.78
CA LEU A 97 14.12 -10.43 14.69
C LEU A 97 13.38 -9.98 15.96
N ILE A 98 12.03 -10.01 15.99
CA ILE A 98 11.26 -9.70 17.21
C ILE A 98 10.26 -10.82 17.49
N PRO A 99 10.35 -11.50 18.64
CA PRO A 99 9.44 -12.57 19.03
C PRO A 99 8.09 -11.99 19.50
N PHE A 100 7.35 -11.34 18.61
CA PHE A 100 5.96 -11.02 18.89
C PHE A 100 5.12 -12.30 18.84
N ARG A 101 4.30 -12.51 19.87
CA ARG A 101 3.26 -13.54 19.83
C ARG A 101 2.30 -13.14 18.71
N LYS A 102 1.96 -14.09 17.82
CA LYS A 102 1.00 -13.86 16.73
C LYS A 102 -0.30 -13.31 17.35
N ASP A 103 -0.62 -12.06 17.04
CA ASP A 103 -1.78 -11.35 17.55
C ASP A 103 -2.55 -10.76 16.37
N ILE A 104 -3.85 -11.02 16.34
CA ILE A 104 -4.75 -10.52 15.30
C ILE A 104 -4.76 -8.99 15.24
N TRP A 105 -4.57 -8.31 16.37
CA TRP A 105 -4.54 -6.85 16.41
C TRP A 105 -3.32 -6.26 15.70
N LEU A 106 -2.18 -6.96 15.73
CA LEU A 106 -0.99 -6.57 14.96
C LEU A 106 -1.25 -6.70 13.46
N VAL A 107 -1.92 -7.78 13.05
CA VAL A 107 -2.34 -7.99 11.65
C VAL A 107 -3.29 -6.88 11.21
N VAL A 108 -4.31 -6.55 12.02
CA VAL A 108 -5.25 -5.45 11.73
C VAL A 108 -4.50 -4.12 11.59
N GLY A 109 -3.63 -3.78 12.54
CA GLY A 109 -2.82 -2.55 12.48
C GLY A 109 -1.93 -2.50 11.25
N GLY A 110 -1.31 -3.62 10.89
CA GLY A 110 -0.50 -3.73 9.68
C GLY A 110 -1.31 -3.60 8.39
N LEU A 111 -2.52 -4.17 8.32
CA LEU A 111 -3.44 -4.03 7.18
C LEU A 111 -3.91 -2.59 7.00
N VAL A 112 -4.18 -1.88 8.10
CA VAL A 112 -4.53 -0.45 8.06
C VAL A 112 -3.34 0.36 7.53
N LEU A 113 -2.13 0.17 8.08
CA LEU A 113 -0.95 0.91 7.63
C LEU A 113 -0.59 0.60 6.17
N HIS A 114 -0.67 -0.67 5.77
CA HIS A 114 -0.50 -1.06 4.38
C HIS A 114 -1.53 -0.36 3.49
N GLY A 115 -2.82 -0.37 3.85
CA GLY A 115 -3.88 0.32 3.12
C GLY A 115 -3.64 1.82 2.96
N VAL A 116 -3.20 2.52 4.03
CA VAL A 116 -2.82 3.94 3.98
C VAL A 116 -1.64 4.15 3.02
N GLY A 117 -0.60 3.33 3.13
CA GLY A 117 0.58 3.42 2.28
C GLY A 117 0.27 3.22 0.79
N MET A 118 -0.61 2.27 0.48
CA MET A 118 -1.12 2.02 -0.87
C MET A 118 -1.88 3.22 -1.43
N GLY A 119 -2.70 3.87 -0.60
CA GLY A 119 -3.44 5.09 -1.00
C GLY A 119 -2.50 6.22 -1.36
N ALA A 120 -1.43 6.40 -0.58
CA ALA A 120 -0.41 7.40 -0.85
C ALA A 120 0.37 7.08 -2.14
N GLN A 121 0.87 5.86 -2.29
CA GLN A 121 1.71 5.46 -3.43
C GLN A 121 0.97 5.54 -4.75
N LEU A 122 -0.24 4.98 -4.86
CA LEU A 122 -0.95 4.92 -6.15
C LEU A 122 -1.34 6.33 -6.62
N VAL A 123 -1.92 7.14 -5.73
CA VAL A 123 -2.34 8.51 -6.07
C VAL A 123 -1.14 9.36 -6.47
N ALA A 124 -0.09 9.36 -5.64
CA ALA A 124 1.09 10.17 -5.91
C ALA A 124 1.86 9.67 -7.14
N SER A 125 1.87 8.37 -7.44
CA SER A 125 2.51 7.84 -8.66
C SER A 125 1.78 8.31 -9.92
N PHE A 126 0.44 8.30 -9.93
CA PHE A 126 -0.31 8.84 -11.05
C PHE A 126 -0.08 10.35 -11.21
N SER A 127 -0.07 11.09 -10.10
CA SER A 127 0.22 12.52 -10.11
C SER A 127 1.64 12.82 -10.63
N ASP A 128 2.66 12.07 -10.18
CA ASP A 128 4.05 12.21 -10.64
C ASP A 128 4.21 11.87 -12.12
N ALA A 129 3.53 10.83 -12.62
CA ALA A 129 3.54 10.47 -14.03
C ALA A 129 2.94 11.59 -14.89
N LEU A 130 1.81 12.17 -14.47
CA LEU A 130 1.16 13.29 -15.17
C LEU A 130 2.08 14.50 -15.22
N THR A 131 2.62 14.94 -14.08
CA THR A 131 3.53 16.09 -14.01
C THR A 131 4.82 15.88 -14.78
N SER A 132 5.37 14.66 -14.78
CA SER A 132 6.62 14.34 -15.50
C SER A 132 6.45 14.19 -17.02
N SER A 133 5.21 14.01 -17.49
CA SER A 133 4.89 13.81 -18.90
C SER A 133 4.53 15.09 -19.66
N MET A 134 4.29 16.19 -18.92
CA MET A 134 4.09 17.54 -19.46
C MET A 134 5.43 18.24 -19.67
#